data_AF-A0A928QMH4-F1
#
_entry.id   AF-A0A928QMH4-F1
#
_cell.length_a   1.000
_cell.length_b   1.000
_cell.length_c   1.000
_cell.angle_alpha   90.00
_cell.angle_beta   90.00
_cell.angle_gamma   90.00
#
_symmetry.space_group_name_H-M   'P 1'
#
loop_
_entity.id
_entity.type
_entity.pdbx_description
1 polymer ?
#
loop_
_entity_poly.entity_id
_entity_poly.type
_entity_poly.pdbx_seq_one_letter_code
_entity_poly.pdbx_strand_id
1 'polypeptide(L)' 'MERLKNLTAAENEILDYLDGITDGKMHTQEEAAAHFAVSCGRIRQVVGKSMRKQIPLGRSKPLKDFLR' A
#
# COMPACT_ATOMS: atom_id res chain seq x y z
N MET A 1 -10.67 3.78 5.68
CA MET A 1 -9.33 4.08 5.16
C MET A 1 -9.33 5.51 4.65
N GLU A 2 -8.58 6.43 5.26
CA GLU A 2 -8.38 7.76 4.69
C GLU A 2 -7.43 7.60 3.48
N ARG A 3 -7.95 7.77 2.26
CA ARG A 3 -7.18 7.61 1.02
C ARG A 3 -6.11 8.71 0.91
N LEU A 4 -4.88 8.29 0.64
CA LEU A 4 -3.74 9.20 0.51
C LEU A 4 -3.91 10.06 -0.76
N LYS A 5 -4.00 11.38 -0.58
CA LYS A 5 -4.19 12.37 -1.68
C LYS A 5 -3.06 12.39 -2.72
N ASN A 6 -1.94 11.70 -2.49
CA ASN A 6 -0.71 11.77 -3.29
C ASN A 6 -0.34 10.47 -4.02
N LEU A 7 -1.23 9.47 -4.05
CA LEU A 7 -1.07 8.31 -4.93
C LEU A 7 -1.63 8.67 -6.32
N THR A 8 -1.03 8.10 -7.38
CA THR A 8 -1.60 8.25 -8.72
C THR A 8 -2.94 7.50 -8.79
N ALA A 9 -3.81 7.86 -9.74
CA ALA A 9 -5.08 7.17 -9.93
C ALA A 9 -4.90 5.64 -10.09
N ALA A 10 -3.91 5.21 -10.88
CA ALA A 10 -3.59 3.79 -11.06
C ALA A 10 -3.08 3.10 -9.78
N GLU A 11 -2.29 3.78 -8.95
CA GLU A 11 -1.85 3.21 -7.66
C GLU A 11 -3.03 3.05 -6.69
N ASN A 12 -3.98 3.98 -6.73
CA ASN A 12 -5.21 3.91 -5.93
C ASN A 12 -6.14 2.77 -6.40
N GLU A 13 -6.24 2.51 -7.71
CA GLU A 13 -7.00 1.36 -8.24
C GLU A 13 -6.39 0.03 -7.82
N ILE A 14 -5.06 -0.09 -7.83
CA ILE A 14 -4.36 -1.30 -7.36
C ILE A 14 -4.68 -1.56 -5.87
N LEU A 15 -4.71 -0.51 -5.05
CA LEU A 15 -5.03 -0.64 -3.63
C LEU A 15 -6.50 -0.99 -3.40
N ASP A 16 -7.43 -0.36 -4.15
CA ASP A 16 -8.86 -0.67 -4.05
C ASP A 16 -9.16 -2.12 -4.44
N TYR A 17 -8.47 -2.62 -5.48
CA TYR A 17 -8.56 -4.02 -5.88
C TYR A 17 -8.05 -4.93 -4.76
N LEU A 18 -6.87 -4.66 -4.19
CA LEU A 18 -6.34 -5.45 -3.06
C LEU A 18 -7.27 -5.45 -1.84
N ASP A 19 -7.83 -4.29 -1.50
CA ASP A 19 -8.75 -4.14 -0.37
C ASP A 19 -10.16 -4.70 -0.65
N GLY A 20 -10.45 -5.11 -1.89
CA GLY A 20 -11.76 -5.62 -2.30
C GLY A 20 -12.85 -4.57 -2.35
N ILE A 21 -12.50 -3.30 -2.53
CA ILE A 21 -13.48 -2.19 -2.63
C ILE A 21 -14.21 -2.26 -3.97
N THR A 22 -13.55 -2.76 -5.01
CA THR A 22 -14.11 -2.86 -6.36
C THR A 22 -15.13 -3.98 -6.53
N ASP A 23 -14.89 -5.14 -5.90
CA ASP A 23 -15.63 -6.38 -6.17
C ASP A 23 -16.09 -7.12 -4.89
N GLY A 24 -15.75 -6.58 -3.71
CA GLY A 24 -16.16 -7.10 -2.41
C GLY A 24 -15.29 -8.22 -1.86
N LYS A 25 -14.14 -8.54 -2.51
CA LYS A 25 -13.24 -9.61 -2.07
C LYS A 25 -11.81 -9.11 -1.96
N MET A 26 -11.16 -9.45 -0.85
CA MET A 26 -9.73 -9.16 -0.69
C MET A 26 -8.92 -9.99 -1.68
N HIS A 27 -8.02 -9.32 -2.39
CA HIS A 27 -7.15 -9.93 -3.39
C HIS A 27 -5.71 -10.06 -2.89
N THR A 28 -5.02 -11.09 -3.37
CA THR A 28 -3.59 -11.30 -3.09
C THR A 28 -2.70 -10.43 -3.99
N GLN A 29 -1.41 -10.30 -3.63
CA GLN A 29 -0.46 -9.55 -4.48
C GLN A 29 -0.25 -10.24 -5.82
N GLU A 30 -0.32 -11.56 -5.85
CA GLU A 30 -0.23 -12.41 -7.03
C GLU A 30 -1.44 -12.20 -7.95
N GLU A 31 -2.65 -12.16 -7.40
CA GLU A 31 -3.88 -11.90 -8.15
C GLU A 31 -3.88 -10.48 -8.72
N ALA A 32 -3.47 -9.48 -7.94
CA ALA A 32 -3.35 -8.11 -8.42
C ALA A 32 -2.27 -7.99 -9.50
N ALA A 33 -1.12 -8.67 -9.35
CA ALA A 33 -0.07 -8.69 -10.36
C ALA A 33 -0.59 -9.26 -11.70
N ALA A 34 -1.36 -10.34 -11.66
CA ALA A 34 -2.00 -10.92 -12.84
C ALA A 34 -3.05 -9.98 -13.44
N HIS A 35 -3.90 -9.37 -12.61
CA HIS A 35 -4.99 -8.49 -13.05
C HIS A 35 -4.47 -7.23 -13.77
N PHE A 36 -3.44 -6.59 -13.21
CA PHE A 36 -2.87 -5.35 -13.75
C PHE A 36 -1.71 -5.60 -14.74
N ALA A 37 -1.42 -6.86 -15.08
CA ALA A 37 -0.29 -7.24 -15.95
C ALA A 37 1.06 -6.65 -15.51
N VAL A 38 1.30 -6.62 -14.20
CA VAL A 38 2.55 -6.13 -13.58
C VAL A 38 3.19 -7.22 -12.72
N SER A 39 4.43 -7.01 -12.27
CA SER A 39 5.09 -7.97 -11.37
C SER A 39 4.63 -7.80 -9.91
N CYS A 40 4.68 -8.87 -9.10
CA CYS A 40 4.41 -8.80 -7.66
C CYS A 40 5.32 -7.78 -6.95
N GLY A 41 6.56 -7.61 -7.43
CA GLY A 41 7.49 -6.61 -6.92
C GLY A 41 6.96 -5.17 -7.09
N ARG A 42 6.27 -4.89 -8.20
CA ARG A 42 5.63 -3.58 -8.42
C ARG A 42 4.45 -3.38 -7.48
N ILE A 43 3.58 -4.38 -7.32
CA ILE A 43 2.46 -4.33 -6.37
C ILE A 43 2.96 -4.07 -4.95
N ARG A 44 4.00 -4.80 -4.51
CA ARG A 44 4.63 -4.62 -3.20
C ARG A 44 5.18 -3.20 -2.99
N GLN A 45 5.74 -2.57 -4.02
CA GLN A 45 6.19 -1.18 -3.93
C GLN A 45 5.02 -0.21 -3.71
N VAL A 46 3.90 -0.40 -4.42
CA VAL A 46 2.69 0.43 -4.26
C VAL A 46 2.13 0.30 -2.84
N VAL A 47 2.00 -0.93 -2.35
CA VAL A 47 1.55 -1.20 -0.97
C VAL A 47 2.50 -0.56 0.06
N GLY A 48 3.81 -0.76 -0.10
CA GLY A 48 4.80 -0.17 0.81
C GLY A 48 4.84 1.37 0.76
N LYS A 49 4.57 1.98 -0.41
CA LYS A 49 4.43 3.43 -0.56
C LYS A 49 3.21 3.94 0.21
N SER A 50 2.08 3.24 0.11
CA SER A 50 0.85 3.55 0.85
C SER A 50 1.09 3.51 2.36
N MET A 51 1.67 2.41 2.86
CA MET A 51 1.97 2.26 4.30
C MET A 51 2.89 3.37 4.84
N ARG A 52 4.00 3.66 4.14
CA ARG A 52 4.94 4.71 4.56
C ARG A 52 4.32 6.10 4.63
N LYS A 53 3.31 6.37 3.80
CA LYS A 53 2.65 7.68 3.75
C LYS A 53 1.57 7.82 4.82
N GLN A 54 0.97 6.71 5.28
CA GLN A 54 0.09 6.70 6.44
C GLN A 54 0.85 6.92 7.76
N ILE A 55 2.14 6.60 7.81
CA ILE A 55 3.00 6.85 8.96
C ILE A 55 3.46 8.32 8.92
N PRO A 56 3.13 9.16 9.92
CA PRO A 56 3.62 10.53 9.97
C PRO A 56 5.14 10.56 10.06
N LEU A 57 5.79 11.29 9.14
CA LEU A 57 7.22 11.62 9.18
C LEU A 57 7.50 12.45 10.43
N GLY A 58 7.75 11.78 11.56
CA GLY A 58 7.85 12.38 12.88
C GLY A 58 7.45 11.44 14.03
N ARG A 59 6.75 10.32 13.74
CA ARG A 59 6.42 9.27 14.73
C ARG A 59 7.39 8.07 14.72
N SER A 60 8.56 8.20 14.10
CA SER A 60 9.66 7.30 14.41
C SER A 60 10.03 7.56 15.87
N LYS A 61 9.54 6.73 16.81
CA LYS A 61 10.05 6.76 18.20
C LYS A 61 11.57 6.73 18.09
N PRO A 62 12.29 7.69 18.69
CA PRO A 62 13.73 7.73 18.55
C PRO A 62 14.30 6.39 18.99
N LEU A 63 15.21 5.83 18.18
CA LEU A 63 15.86 4.54 18.45
C LEU A 63 16.54 4.49 19.83
N LYS A 64 16.84 5.68 20.40
CA LYS A 64 17.29 5.87 21.78
C LYS A 64 16.37 5.24 22.84
N ASP A 65 15.07 5.14 22.61
CA ASP A 65 14.13 4.53 23.58
C ASP A 65 14.25 3.00 23.64
N PHE A 66 14.90 2.37 22.65
CA PHE A 66 15.05 0.92 22.54
C PHE A 66 16.46 0.40 22.89
N LEU A 67 17.43 1.30 23.04
CA LEU A 67 18.77 1.02 23.54
C LEU A 67 18.83 1.47 25.00
N ARG A 68 18.35 0.61 25.91
CA ARG A 68 18.75 0.72 27.31
C ARG A 68 20.12 0.11 27.50
#